data_AF-A0A4R4PQL3-F1
#
_entry.id   AF-A0A4R4PQL3-F1
#
_cell.length_a   1.000
_cell.length_b   1.000
_cell.length_c   1.000
_cell.angle_alpha   90.00
_cell.angle_beta   90.00
_cell.angle_gamma   90.00
#
_symmetry.space_group_name_H-M   'P 1'
#
loop_
_entity.id
_entity.type
_entity.pdbx_description
1 polymer ?
#
loop_
_entity_poly.entity_id
_entity_poly.type
_entity_poly.pdbx_seq_one_letter_code
_entity_poly.pdbx_strand_id
1 'polypeptide(L)'
;MSENPTTDDPMSGDPHPKKNKIKKTNQQKTNPSPPSVPASASAGVSLLLEIGVREPRLSVGGQALSREGQRLETLLAAGWDADALRTALTGALPARVTHPAGFLARRISHIPPAPVRLPAQDTGPERRATYTPPRFGEHILTPVLPECEDCGRPPVPGRDRCAECLGWPLCSGCQRRRGDPDSAGLCRTCGEEHREQAAAFPAVS
;
A
#
# COMPACT_ATOMS: atom_id res chain seq x y z
N MET A 1 -66.46 -29.24 -20.74
CA MET A 1 -66.97 -30.51 -21.29
C MET A 1 -66.27 -30.73 -22.63
N SER A 2 -65.97 -31.99 -22.94
CA SER A 2 -65.43 -32.53 -24.21
C SER A 2 -63.93 -32.39 -24.45
N GLU A 3 -63.12 -33.38 -24.83
CA GLU A 3 -63.18 -34.87 -24.92
C GLU A 3 -61.76 -35.28 -25.44
N ASN A 4 -61.15 -36.35 -24.91
CA ASN A 4 -59.98 -37.08 -25.46
C ASN A 4 -60.46 -38.06 -26.58
N PRO A 5 -59.69 -38.95 -27.28
CA PRO A 5 -58.26 -39.39 -27.17
C PRO A 5 -57.55 -39.75 -28.53
N THR A 6 -56.39 -40.46 -28.44
CA THR A 6 -55.87 -41.54 -29.34
C THR A 6 -54.88 -41.12 -30.46
N THR A 7 -53.77 -41.80 -30.82
CA THR A 7 -52.87 -42.87 -30.34
C THR A 7 -51.70 -42.95 -31.36
N ASP A 8 -50.63 -43.68 -31.01
CA ASP A 8 -49.60 -44.33 -31.85
C ASP A 8 -48.17 -43.72 -31.88
N ASP A 9 -47.35 -44.22 -30.94
CA ASP A 9 -45.94 -44.67 -31.15
C ASP A 9 -45.96 -45.92 -32.08
N PRO A 10 -44.87 -46.50 -32.66
CA PRO A 10 -43.42 -46.28 -32.46
C PRO A 10 -42.59 -46.37 -33.78
N MET A 11 -41.25 -46.48 -33.70
CA MET A 11 -40.44 -47.53 -34.38
C MET A 11 -39.00 -47.08 -34.75
N SER A 12 -38.07 -47.47 -33.87
CA SER A 12 -36.81 -48.21 -34.11
C SER A 12 -36.15 -48.20 -35.50
N GLY A 13 -34.84 -47.86 -35.53
CA GLY A 13 -33.94 -48.11 -36.66
C GLY A 13 -32.48 -47.69 -36.43
N ASP A 14 -31.73 -48.44 -35.62
CA ASP A 14 -30.27 -48.67 -35.81
C ASP A 14 -30.12 -49.88 -36.77
N PRO A 15 -29.02 -50.11 -37.55
CA PRO A 15 -27.60 -49.88 -37.19
C PRO A 15 -26.62 -49.57 -38.36
N HIS A 16 -25.41 -49.03 -38.07
CA HIS A 16 -24.14 -49.77 -38.29
C HIS A 16 -22.89 -48.97 -37.86
N PRO A 17 -21.89 -49.63 -37.21
CA PRO A 17 -20.72 -48.99 -36.62
C PRO A 17 -19.46 -49.11 -37.51
N LYS A 18 -18.58 -48.11 -37.46
CA LYS A 18 -17.20 -48.24 -37.95
C LYS A 18 -16.21 -48.33 -36.79
N LYS A 19 -15.64 -49.53 -36.71
CA LYS A 19 -14.59 -50.02 -35.83
C LYS A 19 -13.21 -49.41 -36.11
N ASN A 20 -12.32 -49.59 -35.11
CA ASN A 20 -10.85 -49.68 -35.13
C ASN A 20 -10.10 -48.35 -34.94
N LYS A 21 -9.12 -48.21 -34.03
CA LYS A 21 -8.10 -49.17 -33.55
C LYS A 21 -7.55 -48.74 -32.19
N ILE A 22 -7.36 -49.73 -31.32
CA ILE A 22 -6.57 -49.66 -30.08
C ILE A 22 -5.08 -49.53 -30.43
N LYS A 23 -4.35 -48.63 -29.76
CA LYS A 23 -2.93 -48.84 -29.46
C LYS A 23 -2.61 -48.41 -28.03
N LYS A 24 -2.15 -49.42 -27.28
CA LYS A 24 -1.75 -49.47 -25.88
C LYS A 24 -0.31 -48.93 -25.73
N THR A 25 0.10 -48.67 -24.47
CA THR A 25 1.46 -48.33 -23.95
C THR A 25 1.70 -46.81 -23.90
N ASN A 26 2.05 -46.14 -22.80
CA ASN A 26 2.95 -46.51 -21.71
C ASN A 26 2.61 -45.69 -20.44
N GLN A 27 2.53 -46.36 -19.28
CA GLN A 27 2.45 -45.71 -17.98
C GLN A 27 3.81 -45.08 -17.63
N GLN A 28 3.98 -43.79 -17.86
CA GLN A 28 5.02 -43.03 -17.19
C GLN A 28 4.45 -42.39 -15.94
N LYS A 29 4.71 -43.10 -14.84
CA LYS A 29 4.62 -42.68 -13.44
C LYS A 29 5.37 -41.37 -13.25
N THR A 30 4.70 -40.24 -13.49
CA THR A 30 5.09 -38.95 -12.93
C THR A 30 4.47 -38.89 -11.55
N ASN A 31 5.32 -39.01 -10.53
CA ASN A 31 4.89 -38.84 -9.14
C ASN A 31 4.04 -37.57 -9.02
N PRO A 32 2.86 -37.61 -8.38
CA PRO A 32 2.22 -36.39 -7.95
C PRO A 32 3.23 -35.70 -7.02
N SER A 33 3.73 -34.53 -7.45
CA SER A 33 4.41 -33.63 -6.53
C SER A 33 3.52 -33.50 -5.30
N PRO A 34 4.05 -33.63 -4.08
CA PRO A 34 3.26 -33.35 -2.90
C PRO A 34 2.65 -31.95 -3.03
N PRO A 35 1.43 -31.72 -2.52
CA PRO A 35 0.87 -30.37 -2.45
C PRO A 35 1.92 -29.49 -1.79
N SER A 36 2.32 -28.44 -2.50
CA SER A 36 3.21 -27.41 -1.96
C SER A 36 2.59 -26.98 -0.62
N VAL A 37 3.31 -27.25 0.46
CA VAL A 37 2.97 -26.72 1.80
C VAL A 37 2.70 -25.24 1.58
N PRO A 38 1.55 -24.68 2.02
CA PRO A 38 1.30 -23.26 1.88
C PRO A 38 2.51 -22.54 2.49
N ALA A 39 3.24 -21.80 1.67
CA ALA A 39 4.44 -21.11 2.11
C ALA A 39 4.05 -20.32 3.35
N SER A 40 4.67 -20.66 4.49
CA SER A 40 4.44 -19.95 5.73
C SER A 40 4.58 -18.45 5.45
N ALA A 41 3.61 -17.65 5.92
CA ALA A 41 3.66 -16.21 5.74
C ALA A 41 5.03 -15.69 6.21
N SER A 42 5.61 -14.74 5.47
CA SER A 42 6.88 -14.13 5.88
C SER A 42 6.73 -13.44 7.24
N ALA A 43 7.84 -13.18 7.93
CA ALA A 43 7.81 -12.51 9.22
C ALA A 43 7.16 -11.13 9.12
N GLY A 44 7.45 -10.38 8.06
CA GLY A 44 6.84 -9.07 7.77
C GLY A 44 5.33 -9.15 7.48
N VAL A 45 4.86 -10.17 6.75
CA VAL A 45 3.41 -10.38 6.52
C VAL A 45 2.72 -10.76 7.83
N SER A 46 3.33 -11.65 8.62
CA SER A 46 2.81 -12.08 9.92
C SER A 46 2.69 -10.91 10.89
N LEU A 47 3.67 -10.01 10.92
CA LEU A 47 3.64 -8.79 11.73
C LEU A 47 2.47 -7.87 11.34
N LEU A 48 2.21 -7.66 10.04
CA LEU A 48 1.07 -6.85 9.59
C LEU A 48 -0.27 -7.47 9.94
N LEU A 49 -0.40 -8.79 9.84
CA LEU A 49 -1.61 -9.49 10.26
C LEU A 49 -1.84 -9.32 11.76
N GLU A 50 -0.79 -9.45 12.58
CA GLU A 50 -0.91 -9.23 14.03
C GLU A 50 -1.29 -7.78 14.37
N ILE A 51 -0.71 -6.79 13.68
CA ILE A 51 -1.10 -5.39 13.81
C ILE A 51 -2.56 -5.22 13.43
N GLY A 52 -3.03 -5.80 12.32
CA GLY A 52 -4.42 -5.72 11.89
C GLY A 52 -5.41 -6.38 12.87
N VAL A 53 -5.00 -7.43 13.58
CA VAL A 53 -5.80 -8.07 14.64
C VAL A 53 -5.91 -7.15 15.87
N ARG A 54 -4.80 -6.54 16.30
CA ARG A 54 -4.77 -5.66 17.48
C ARG A 54 -5.36 -4.28 17.20
N GLU A 55 -5.16 -3.77 15.99
CA GLU A 55 -5.59 -2.46 15.52
C GLU A 55 -6.32 -2.61 14.18
N PRO A 56 -7.63 -2.93 14.21
CA PRO A 56 -8.42 -3.19 13.00
C PRO A 56 -8.44 -2.03 12.00
N ARG A 57 -8.23 -0.80 12.46
CA ARG A 57 -8.15 0.40 11.60
C ARG A 57 -6.93 0.38 10.67
N LEU A 58 -5.93 -0.46 10.96
CA LEU A 58 -4.73 -0.67 10.15
C LEU A 58 -4.75 -1.99 9.37
N SER A 59 -5.85 -2.74 9.44
CA SER A 59 -5.94 -4.02 8.73
C SER A 59 -5.82 -3.82 7.21
N VAL A 60 -4.95 -4.61 6.60
CA VAL A 60 -4.69 -4.59 5.16
C VAL A 60 -4.69 -6.01 4.60
N GLY A 61 -5.18 -6.16 3.36
CA GLY A 61 -5.24 -7.43 2.66
C GLY A 61 -4.68 -7.37 1.24
N GLY A 62 -4.70 -8.52 0.56
CA GLY A 62 -4.34 -8.65 -0.85
C GLY A 62 -2.92 -8.16 -1.17
N GLN A 63 -2.77 -7.50 -2.32
CA GLN A 63 -1.46 -7.04 -2.81
C GLN A 63 -0.78 -6.04 -1.87
N ALA A 64 -1.55 -5.22 -1.12
CA ALA A 64 -0.99 -4.28 -0.16
C ALA A 64 -0.31 -5.02 0.99
N LEU A 65 -0.93 -6.07 1.52
CA LEU A 65 -0.35 -6.90 2.58
C LEU A 65 0.98 -7.52 2.15
N SER A 66 1.04 -8.09 0.94
CA SER A 66 2.28 -8.68 0.41
C SER A 66 3.37 -7.62 0.18
N ARG A 67 3.03 -6.48 -0.43
CA ARG A 67 4.00 -5.42 -0.75
C ARG A 67 4.59 -4.80 0.51
N GLU A 68 3.74 -4.39 1.46
CA GLU A 68 4.22 -3.78 2.70
C GLU A 68 4.90 -4.83 3.60
N GLY A 69 4.41 -6.08 3.59
CA GLY A 69 5.05 -7.20 4.29
C GLY A 69 6.48 -7.45 3.82
N GLN A 70 6.74 -7.41 2.52
CA GLN A 70 8.08 -7.55 1.96
C GLN A 70 9.03 -6.41 2.41
N ARG A 71 8.51 -5.19 2.55
CA ARG A 71 9.30 -4.04 3.03
C ARG A 71 9.65 -4.19 4.51
N LEU A 72 8.71 -4.67 5.33
CA LEU A 72 8.99 -4.98 6.73
C LEU A 72 9.95 -6.16 6.88
N GLU A 73 9.86 -7.17 6.04
CA GLU A 73 10.84 -8.27 5.97
C GLU A 73 12.26 -7.71 5.77
N THR A 74 12.41 -6.74 4.87
CA THR A 74 13.70 -6.08 4.60
C THR A 74 14.22 -5.33 5.84
N LEU A 75 13.33 -4.66 6.59
CA LEU A 75 13.70 -3.97 7.83
C LEU A 75 14.09 -4.95 8.94
N LEU A 76 13.33 -6.02 9.11
CA LEU A 76 13.66 -7.10 10.06
C LEU A 76 15.02 -7.73 9.73
N ALA A 77 15.29 -8.01 8.45
CA ALA A 77 16.58 -8.51 7.99
C ALA A 77 17.73 -7.50 8.22
N ALA A 78 17.44 -6.20 8.20
CA ALA A 78 18.38 -5.14 8.56
C ALA A 78 18.59 -5.00 10.08
N GLY A 79 17.96 -5.85 10.90
CA GLY A 79 18.14 -5.92 12.34
C GLY A 79 17.14 -5.07 13.14
N TRP A 80 16.07 -4.58 12.52
CA TRP A 80 14.96 -4.01 13.28
C TRP A 80 14.27 -5.07 14.13
N ASP A 81 13.92 -4.68 15.33
CA ASP A 81 13.09 -5.49 16.21
C ASP A 81 11.59 -5.40 15.83
N ALA A 82 10.87 -6.51 15.97
CA ALA A 82 9.47 -6.59 15.59
C ALA A 82 8.55 -5.71 16.48
N ASP A 83 8.85 -5.60 17.78
CA ASP A 83 8.13 -4.70 18.70
C ASP A 83 8.44 -3.23 18.41
N ALA A 84 9.69 -2.92 18.04
CA ALA A 84 10.06 -1.58 17.60
C ALA A 84 9.31 -1.17 16.31
N LEU A 85 9.24 -2.06 15.31
CA LEU A 85 8.46 -1.82 14.10
C LEU A 85 6.96 -1.71 14.39
N ARG A 86 6.42 -2.57 15.26
CA ARG A 86 5.02 -2.48 15.70
C ARG A 86 4.73 -1.11 16.30
N THR A 87 5.55 -0.67 17.25
CA THR A 87 5.42 0.64 17.89
C THR A 87 5.53 1.79 16.89
N ALA A 88 6.48 1.70 15.95
CA ALA A 88 6.64 2.71 14.90
C ALA A 88 5.43 2.79 13.97
N LEU A 89 4.73 1.68 13.72
CA LEU A 89 3.55 1.64 12.87
C LEU A 89 2.25 2.05 13.59
N THR A 90 2.14 1.77 14.90
CA THR A 90 0.92 1.99 15.68
C THR A 90 0.99 3.18 16.65
N GLY A 91 2.15 3.82 16.83
CA GLY A 91 2.29 4.95 17.74
C GLY A 91 1.60 6.21 17.23
N ALA A 92 0.85 6.93 18.07
CA ALA A 92 0.15 8.17 17.69
C ALA A 92 -0.74 8.03 16.45
N LEU A 93 -1.65 7.06 16.45
CA LEU A 93 -2.63 6.89 15.38
C LEU A 93 -3.67 8.01 15.41
N PRO A 94 -4.09 8.52 14.23
CA PRO A 94 -5.22 9.44 14.15
C PRO A 94 -6.51 8.75 14.62
N ALA A 95 -7.52 9.55 14.96
CA ALA A 95 -8.82 9.03 15.40
C ALA A 95 -9.44 8.09 14.35
N ARG A 96 -9.21 8.38 13.06
CA ARG A 96 -9.64 7.55 11.93
C ARG A 96 -8.52 7.40 10.91
N VAL A 97 -8.43 6.20 10.32
CA VAL A 97 -7.53 5.90 9.20
C VAL A 97 -8.40 5.48 8.02
N THR A 98 -8.57 6.37 7.04
CA THR A 98 -9.45 6.10 5.88
C THR A 98 -8.77 5.18 4.85
N HIS A 99 -7.44 5.20 4.80
CA HIS A 99 -6.63 4.46 3.83
C HIS A 99 -5.48 3.70 4.52
N PRO A 100 -5.75 2.53 5.14
CA PRO A 100 -4.77 1.81 5.96
C PRO A 100 -3.51 1.41 5.19
N ALA A 101 -3.66 0.92 3.96
CA ALA A 101 -2.53 0.55 3.11
C ALA A 101 -1.61 1.74 2.78
N GLY A 102 -2.19 2.90 2.47
CA GLY A 102 -1.42 4.12 2.18
C GLY A 102 -0.72 4.67 3.43
N PHE A 103 -1.40 4.61 4.57
CA PHE A 103 -0.87 5.01 5.85
C PHE A 103 0.34 4.17 6.26
N LEU A 104 0.21 2.84 6.23
CA LEU A 104 1.30 1.92 6.52
C LEU A 104 2.47 2.09 5.54
N ALA A 105 2.19 2.16 4.24
CA ALA A 105 3.22 2.35 3.23
C ALA A 105 4.06 3.61 3.50
N ARG A 106 3.42 4.71 3.92
CA ARG A 106 4.09 5.95 4.28
C ARG A 106 4.93 5.79 5.55
N ARG A 107 4.37 5.23 6.62
CA ARG A 107 5.14 5.01 7.86
C ARG A 107 6.37 4.16 7.62
N ILE A 108 6.25 3.05 6.89
CA ILE A 108 7.37 2.20 6.52
C ILE A 108 8.45 2.98 5.75
N SER A 109 8.06 3.90 4.86
CA SER A 109 9.01 4.76 4.13
C SER A 109 9.78 5.74 5.02
N HIS A 110 9.23 6.10 6.18
CA HIS A 110 9.88 6.99 7.15
C HIS A 110 10.77 6.26 8.16
N ILE A 111 10.69 4.93 8.21
CA ILE A 111 11.59 4.12 9.05
C ILE A 111 12.96 4.07 8.38
N PRO A 112 14.06 4.42 9.09
CA PRO A 112 15.38 4.36 8.50
C PRO A 112 15.76 2.90 8.17
N PRO A 113 16.55 2.68 7.11
CA PRO A 113 16.81 1.36 6.56
C PRO A 113 17.55 0.44 7.54
N ALA A 114 18.29 0.99 8.49
CA ALA A 114 18.91 0.28 9.59
C ALA A 114 18.55 0.97 10.92
N PRO A 115 18.37 0.20 12.01
CA PRO A 115 18.14 0.80 13.31
C PRO A 115 19.39 1.59 13.74
N VAL A 116 19.18 2.82 14.21
CA VAL A 116 20.27 3.59 14.82
C VAL A 116 20.62 2.91 16.15
N ARG A 117 21.69 2.11 16.16
CA ARG A 117 22.27 1.60 17.40
C ARG A 117 22.94 2.76 18.14
N LEU A 118 22.18 3.45 18.98
CA LEU A 118 22.80 4.28 20.01
C LEU A 118 23.54 3.31 20.95
N PRO A 119 24.84 3.50 21.22
CA PRO A 119 25.54 2.65 22.17
C PRO A 119 24.80 2.70 23.49
N ALA A 120 24.57 1.50 24.07
CA ALA A 120 23.99 1.36 25.40
C ALA A 120 24.75 2.30 26.34
N GLN A 121 24.00 3.12 27.08
CA GLN A 121 24.55 3.94 28.15
C GLN A 121 25.05 2.98 29.22
N ASP A 122 26.32 2.55 29.11
CA ASP A 122 27.03 1.90 30.19
C ASP A 122 27.00 2.84 31.39
N THR A 123 26.34 2.39 32.44
CA THR A 123 26.34 3.00 33.77
C THR A 123 27.76 2.95 34.34
N GLY A 124 28.60 3.92 33.96
CA GLY A 124 29.89 4.22 34.56
C GLY A 124 29.81 5.46 35.46
N PRO A 125 30.61 5.56 36.53
CA PRO A 125 30.48 6.62 37.53
C PRO A 125 30.82 7.99 36.94
N GLU A 126 29.97 8.97 37.25
CA GLU A 126 30.03 10.39 36.91
C GLU A 126 31.45 10.93 36.65
N ARG A 127 31.80 11.14 35.39
CA ARG A 127 32.63 12.28 35.02
C ARG A 127 31.70 13.41 34.64
N ARG A 128 31.64 14.46 35.48
CA ARG A 128 31.16 15.78 35.06
C ARG A 128 32.03 16.27 33.91
N ALA A 129 31.69 15.87 32.70
CA ALA A 129 32.06 16.61 31.52
C ALA A 129 31.20 17.88 31.54
N THR A 130 31.83 19.03 31.76
CA THR A 130 31.21 20.33 31.48
C THR A 130 30.89 20.34 29.99
N TYR A 131 29.69 19.90 29.64
CA TYR A 131 29.16 19.97 28.29
C TYR A 131 29.03 21.45 27.95
N THR A 132 29.99 21.95 27.17
CA THR A 132 29.82 23.21 26.46
C THR A 132 29.12 22.84 25.16
N PRO A 133 27.82 23.11 25.00
CA PRO A 133 27.15 22.83 23.75
C PRO A 133 27.89 23.59 22.64
N PRO A 134 28.31 22.93 21.54
CA PRO A 134 28.66 23.66 20.35
C PRO A 134 27.49 24.58 20.00
N ARG A 135 27.75 25.87 19.82
CA ARG A 135 26.77 26.81 19.27
C ARG A 135 26.54 26.42 17.81
N PHE A 136 25.75 25.38 17.60
CA PHE A 136 25.10 25.15 16.32
C PHE A 136 24.14 26.32 16.15
N GLY A 137 24.47 27.22 15.22
CA GLY A 137 23.55 28.25 14.77
C GLY A 137 22.21 27.61 14.43
N GLU A 138 21.13 28.28 14.82
CA GLU A 138 19.73 27.86 14.67
C GLU A 138 19.53 26.81 13.56
N HIS A 139 19.64 25.53 13.94
CA HIS A 139 18.91 24.51 13.21
C HIS A 139 17.47 24.79 13.60
N ILE A 140 16.83 25.67 12.82
CA ILE A 140 15.38 25.81 12.76
C ILE A 140 14.90 24.36 12.64
N LEU A 141 14.38 23.82 13.73
CA LEU A 141 13.69 22.55 13.73
C LEU A 141 12.69 22.69 12.59
N THR A 142 12.90 21.94 11.50
CA THR A 142 11.99 21.98 10.37
C THR A 142 10.61 21.77 10.97
N PRO A 143 9.68 22.73 10.86
CA PRO A 143 8.39 22.58 11.49
C PRO A 143 7.84 21.25 11.01
N VAL A 144 7.51 20.37 11.97
CA VAL A 144 6.86 19.08 11.69
C VAL A 144 5.70 19.44 10.80
N LEU A 145 5.82 19.15 9.50
CA LEU A 145 4.82 19.58 8.55
C LEU A 145 3.50 19.00 9.05
N PRO A 146 2.44 19.83 9.22
CA PRO A 146 1.15 19.31 9.64
C PRO A 146 0.83 18.14 8.71
N GLU A 147 0.39 17.01 9.26
CA GLU A 147 0.02 15.85 8.47
C GLU A 147 -1.50 15.89 8.28
N CYS A 148 -1.98 15.48 7.11
CA CYS A 148 -3.41 15.34 6.87
C CYS A 148 -4.02 14.39 7.91
N GLU A 149 -5.03 14.85 8.65
CA GLU A 149 -5.63 14.08 9.75
C GLU A 149 -6.21 12.72 9.30
N ASP A 150 -6.61 12.61 8.03
CA ASP A 150 -7.29 11.42 7.49
C ASP A 150 -6.33 10.34 6.96
N CYS A 151 -5.15 10.73 6.47
CA CYS A 151 -4.24 9.81 5.76
C CYS A 151 -2.75 10.03 6.02
N GLY A 152 -2.39 11.04 6.82
CA GLY A 152 -1.02 11.42 7.14
C GLY A 152 -0.24 12.10 6.01
N ARG A 153 -0.79 12.28 4.81
CA ARG A 153 -0.06 12.97 3.71
C ARG A 153 0.13 14.47 4.00
N PRO A 154 1.15 15.13 3.42
CA PRO A 154 1.26 16.58 3.53
C PRO A 154 -0.04 17.28 3.05
N PRO A 155 -0.61 18.20 3.83
CA PRO A 155 -1.81 18.92 3.50
C PRO A 155 -1.53 19.93 2.41
N VAL A 156 -2.61 20.40 1.79
CA VAL A 156 -2.54 21.55 0.89
C VAL A 156 -2.16 22.78 1.73
N PRO A 157 -1.28 23.67 1.24
CA PRO A 157 -0.99 24.93 1.93
C PRO A 157 -2.27 25.68 2.30
N GLY A 158 -2.39 26.11 3.56
CA GLY A 158 -3.58 26.80 4.06
C GLY A 158 -4.77 25.90 4.40
N ARG A 159 -4.63 24.57 4.32
CA ARG A 159 -5.64 23.58 4.74
C ARG A 159 -5.00 22.56 5.68
N ASP A 160 -5.85 21.83 6.40
CA ASP A 160 -5.52 20.74 7.33
C ASP A 160 -5.48 19.36 6.64
N ARG A 161 -6.06 19.24 5.45
CA ARG A 161 -6.13 17.99 4.67
C ARG A 161 -5.35 18.04 3.37
N CYS A 162 -4.95 16.86 2.89
CA CYS A 162 -4.28 16.71 1.60
C CYS A 162 -5.29 16.73 0.44
N ALA A 163 -4.81 17.03 -0.77
CA ALA A 163 -5.64 17.13 -1.97
C ALA A 163 -6.47 15.86 -2.25
N GLU A 164 -5.97 14.69 -1.85
CA GLU A 164 -6.69 13.43 -2.04
C GLU A 164 -7.86 13.26 -1.07
N CYS A 165 -7.65 13.54 0.22
CA CYS A 165 -8.71 13.49 1.22
C CYS A 165 -9.74 14.62 1.04
N LEU A 166 -9.33 15.72 0.42
CA LEU A 166 -10.23 16.78 -0.03
C LEU A 166 -11.00 16.44 -1.31
N GLY A 167 -10.73 15.29 -1.93
CA GLY A 167 -11.44 14.84 -3.13
C GLY A 167 -11.12 15.65 -4.39
N TRP A 168 -9.95 16.30 -4.45
CA TRP A 168 -9.61 17.14 -5.59
C TRP A 168 -9.53 16.34 -6.90
N PRO A 169 -10.00 16.90 -8.02
CA PRO A 169 -9.94 16.24 -9.32
C PRO A 169 -8.49 16.09 -9.81
N LEU A 170 -8.29 15.26 -10.83
CA LEU A 170 -7.02 15.21 -11.53
C LEU A 170 -6.74 16.55 -12.22
N CYS A 171 -5.46 16.90 -12.27
CA CYS A 171 -4.97 18.10 -12.92
C CYS A 171 -5.35 18.08 -14.40
N SER A 172 -6.02 19.12 -14.87
CA SER A 172 -6.44 19.26 -16.26
C SER A 172 -5.27 19.23 -17.25
N GLY A 173 -4.07 19.68 -16.83
CA GLY A 173 -2.87 19.70 -17.68
C GLY A 173 -2.16 18.34 -17.76
N CYS A 174 -1.75 17.77 -16.63
CA CYS A 174 -0.91 16.57 -16.62
C CYS A 174 -1.66 15.26 -16.35
N GLN A 175 -2.90 15.31 -15.85
CA GLN A 175 -3.75 14.16 -15.49
C GLN A 175 -3.09 13.14 -14.53
N ARG A 176 -1.96 13.48 -13.90
CA ARG A 176 -1.20 12.62 -12.99
C ARG A 176 -1.24 13.09 -11.54
N ARG A 177 -1.25 14.42 -11.35
CA ARG A 177 -1.33 15.07 -10.03
C ARG A 177 -2.74 15.60 -9.82
N ARG A 178 -3.14 15.90 -8.59
CA ARG A 178 -4.42 16.56 -8.30
C ARG A 178 -4.32 18.06 -8.54
N GLY A 179 -5.37 18.65 -9.12
CA GLY A 179 -5.49 20.08 -9.36
C GLY A 179 -6.40 20.73 -8.33
N ASP A 180 -6.05 21.95 -7.92
CA ASP A 180 -6.90 22.71 -7.01
C ASP A 180 -8.17 23.15 -7.76
N PRO A 181 -9.38 22.73 -7.31
CA PRO A 181 -10.63 23.09 -7.98
C PRO A 181 -10.97 24.58 -7.82
N ASP A 182 -10.46 25.25 -6.78
CA ASP A 182 -10.63 26.70 -6.59
C ASP A 182 -9.65 27.50 -7.49
N SER A 183 -8.65 26.81 -8.06
CA SER A 183 -7.78 27.34 -9.11
C SER A 183 -8.25 26.84 -10.50
N ALA A 184 -7.47 27.06 -11.55
CA ALA A 184 -7.74 26.60 -12.92
C ALA A 184 -7.79 25.05 -13.10
N GLY A 185 -8.00 24.27 -12.03
CA GLY A 185 -7.95 22.81 -12.06
C GLY A 185 -6.55 22.26 -12.34
N LEU A 186 -5.51 23.07 -12.13
CA LEU A 186 -4.12 22.70 -12.39
C LEU A 186 -3.40 22.34 -11.08
N CYS A 187 -2.50 21.35 -11.16
CA CYS A 187 -1.57 21.09 -10.07
C CYS A 187 -0.55 22.24 -9.98
N ARG A 188 0.10 22.41 -8.82
CA ARG A 188 1.05 23.51 -8.59
C ARG A 188 2.06 23.70 -9.73
N THR A 189 2.69 22.63 -10.20
CA THR A 189 3.67 22.68 -11.30
C THR A 189 3.03 23.17 -12.61
N CYS A 190 1.91 22.56 -13.04
CA CYS A 190 1.23 23.00 -14.26
C CYS A 190 0.64 24.41 -14.14
N GLY A 191 0.25 24.83 -12.94
CA GLY A 191 -0.23 26.19 -12.67
C GLY A 191 0.89 27.23 -12.73
N GLU A 192 2.10 26.88 -12.28
CA GLU A 192 3.30 27.72 -12.44
C GLU A 192 3.64 27.86 -13.92
N GLU A 193 3.71 26.76 -14.68
CA GLU A 193 3.97 26.75 -16.14
C GLU A 193 2.92 27.57 -16.92
N HIS A 194 1.63 27.39 -16.60
CA HIS A 194 0.54 28.13 -17.24
C HIS A 194 0.61 29.63 -16.94
N ARG A 195 0.98 30.02 -15.71
CA ARG A 195 1.14 31.43 -15.34
C ARG A 195 2.35 32.06 -16.05
N GLU A 196 3.44 31.30 -16.19
CA GLU A 196 4.64 31.74 -16.92
C GLU A 196 4.35 31.93 -18.41
N GLN A 197 3.60 31.02 -19.04
CA GLN A 197 3.15 31.14 -20.42
C GLN A 197 2.22 32.33 -20.65
N ALA A 198 1.30 32.60 -19.70
CA ALA A 198 0.43 33.77 -19.75
C ALA A 198 1.20 35.09 -19.56
N ALA A 199 2.30 35.07 -18.80
CA ALA A 199 3.16 36.24 -18.62
C ALA A 199 4.12 36.49 -19.81
N ALA A 200 4.51 35.44 -20.53
CA ALA A 200 5.39 35.53 -21.69
C ALA A 200 4.70 36.08 -22.96
N PHE A 201 3.37 35.93 -23.05
CA PHE A 201 2.56 36.50 -24.12
C PHE A 201 1.45 37.38 -23.53
N PRO A 202 1.76 38.58 -23.01
CA PRO A 202 0.71 39.55 -22.71
C PRO A 202 -0.02 39.83 -24.02
N ALA A 203 -1.33 39.58 -24.03
CA ALA A 203 -2.18 39.84 -25.19
C ALA A 203 -1.91 41.27 -25.68
N VAL A 204 -1.34 41.39 -26.87
CA VAL A 204 -1.17 42.66 -27.57
C VAL A 204 -2.58 43.20 -27.80
N SER A 205 -2.95 44.19 -27.00
CA SER A 205 -4.16 45.00 -27.19
C SER A 205 -3.87 46.19 -28.08
#